data_AF-A0A5J4UNM8-F1
#
_entry.id   AF-A0A5J4UNM8-F1
#
_cell.length_a   1.000
_cell.length_b   1.000
_cell.length_c   1.000
_cell.angle_alpha   90.00
_cell.angle_beta   90.00
_cell.angle_gamma   90.00
#
_symmetry.space_group_name_H-M   'P 1'
#
loop_
_entity.id
_entity.type
_entity.pdbx_description
1 polymer ?
#
loop_
_entity_poly.entity_id
_entity_poly.type
_entity_poly.pdbx_seq_one_letter_code
_entity_poly.pdbx_strand_id
1 'polypeptide(L)'
;MYALLQSFISTQTERGVQYLNKSNIGTMLIVLVLITLKDLRDEVYNNSYFADEFGIPLTVLNQSETTFLRIINYSTLAQGIEYINLFNEIMYDQDPEIIVVV
;
A
#
# COMPACT_ATOMS: atom_id res chain seq x y z
N MET A 1 2.19 2.29 3.90
CA MET A 1 2.12 2.51 2.43
C MET A 1 3.46 2.22 1.75
N TYR A 2 4.56 2.88 2.13
CA TYR A 2 5.87 2.67 1.50
C TYR A 2 6.39 1.22 1.58
N ALA A 3 6.36 0.58 2.76
CA ALA A 3 6.79 -0.81 2.88
C ALA A 3 5.93 -1.80 2.08
N LEU A 4 4.60 -1.66 2.06
CA LEU A 4 3.74 -2.52 1.22
C LEU A 4 4.05 -2.35 -0.28
N LEU A 5 4.37 -1.12 -0.72
CA LEU A 5 4.79 -0.86 -2.09
C LEU A 5 6.14 -1.52 -2.39
N GLN A 6 7.09 -1.41 -1.46
CA GLN A 6 8.41 -2.04 -1.58
C GLN A 6 8.30 -3.56 -1.64
N SER A 7 7.54 -4.19 -0.73
CA SER A 7 7.30 -5.65 -0.74
C SER A 7 6.61 -6.09 -2.03
N PHE A 8 5.68 -5.28 -2.54
CA PHE A 8 5.05 -5.54 -3.82
C PHE A 8 6.05 -5.49 -4.97
N ILE A 9 6.88 -4.43 -5.08
CA ILE A 9 7.91 -4.31 -6.13
C ILE A 9 8.94 -5.44 -6.04
N SER A 10 9.41 -5.80 -4.84
CA SER A 10 10.31 -6.92 -4.63
C SER A 10 9.69 -8.23 -5.11
N THR A 11 8.43 -8.50 -4.75
CA THR A 11 7.71 -9.71 -5.17
C THR A 11 7.52 -9.78 -6.68
N GLN A 12 7.27 -8.65 -7.35
CA GLN A 12 7.19 -8.59 -8.81
C GLN A 12 8.52 -8.92 -9.47
N THR A 13 9.60 -8.37 -8.91
CA THR A 13 10.97 -8.55 -9.40
C THR A 13 11.40 -10.00 -9.26
N GLU A 14 11.16 -10.62 -8.10
CA GLU A 14 11.46 -12.04 -7.83
C GLU A 14 10.70 -12.98 -8.77
N ARG A 15 9.44 -12.67 -9.08
CA ARG A 15 8.61 -13.47 -9.99
C ARG A 15 8.89 -13.19 -11.47
N GLY A 16 9.66 -12.15 -11.79
CA GLY A 16 9.92 -11.72 -13.16
C GLY A 16 8.67 -11.24 -13.91
N VAL A 17 7.63 -10.79 -13.20
CA VAL A 17 6.35 -10.36 -13.80
C VAL A 17 6.05 -8.92 -13.45
N GLN A 18 5.86 -8.08 -14.47
CA GLN A 18 5.45 -6.69 -14.31
C GLN A 18 3.91 -6.60 -14.30
N TYR A 19 3.31 -6.45 -13.11
CA TYR A 19 1.86 -6.27 -12.99
C TYR A 19 1.44 -4.79 -13.10
N LEU A 20 2.36 -3.85 -12.89
CA LEU A 20 2.10 -2.41 -13.00
C LEU A 20 2.27 -1.90 -14.43
N ASN A 21 1.25 -1.23 -14.94
CA ASN A 21 1.29 -0.51 -16.20
C ASN A 21 0.59 0.86 -16.07
N LYS A 22 0.74 1.72 -17.07
CA LYS A 22 0.16 3.08 -17.06
C LYS A 22 -1.37 3.08 -16.94
N SER A 23 -2.05 2.02 -17.40
CA SER A 23 -3.50 1.92 -17.35
C SER A 23 -4.07 1.43 -16.02
N ASN A 24 -3.28 0.74 -15.19
CA ASN A 24 -3.76 0.14 -13.94
C ASN A 24 -3.13 0.74 -12.68
N ILE A 25 -2.13 1.62 -12.82
CA ILE A 25 -1.40 2.20 -11.70
C ILE A 25 -2.31 2.98 -10.74
N GLY A 26 -3.33 3.69 -11.25
CA GLY A 26 -4.27 4.44 -10.42
C GLY A 26 -5.08 3.53 -9.49
N THR A 27 -5.70 2.48 -10.03
CA THR A 27 -6.45 1.49 -9.24
C THR A 27 -5.56 0.76 -8.25
N MET A 28 -4.31 0.45 -8.62
CA MET A 28 -3.36 -0.23 -7.73
C MET A 28 -2.91 0.64 -6.56
N LEU A 29 -2.71 1.94 -6.78
CA LEU A 29 -2.40 2.89 -5.70
C LEU A 29 -3.58 2.98 -4.71
N ILE A 30 -4.81 3.03 -5.21
CA ILE A 30 -6.00 3.03 -4.36
C ILE A 30 -6.06 1.75 -3.52
N VAL A 31 -5.92 0.58 -4.15
CA VAL A 31 -5.91 -0.72 -3.45
C VAL A 31 -4.82 -0.80 -2.38
N LEU A 32 -3.62 -0.30 -2.68
CA LEU A 32 -2.51 -0.25 -1.72
C LEU A 32 -2.87 0.57 -0.47
N VAL A 33 -3.50 1.73 -0.67
CA VAL A 33 -3.97 2.59 0.43
C VAL A 33 -5.07 1.89 1.22
N LEU A 34 -6.04 1.26 0.55
CA LEU A 34 -7.12 0.52 1.21
C LEU A 34 -6.60 -0.60 2.10
N ILE A 35 -5.68 -1.42 1.58
CA ILE A 35 -5.07 -2.51 2.35
C ILE A 35 -4.28 -1.95 3.53
N THR A 36 -3.51 -0.87 3.32
CA THR A 36 -2.79 -0.22 4.42
C THR A 36 -3.73 0.28 5.50
N LEU A 37 -4.87 0.89 5.14
CA LEU A 37 -5.86 1.38 6.10
C LEU A 37 -6.53 0.24 6.86
N LYS A 38 -6.81 -0.87 6.17
CA LYS A 38 -7.38 -2.09 6.75
C LYS A 38 -6.43 -2.79 7.73
N ASP A 39 -5.14 -2.75 7.44
CA ASP A 39 -4.10 -3.41 8.25
C ASP A 39 -3.73 -2.57 9.48
N LEU A 40 -3.91 -1.23 9.44
CA LEU A 40 -3.50 -0.30 10.50
C LEU A 40 -4.63 0.25 11.36
N ARG A 41 -5.90 0.14 10.95
CA ARG A 41 -7.04 0.70 11.71
C ARG A 41 -7.89 -0.40 12.33
N ASP A 42 -8.29 -0.17 13.58
CA ASP A 42 -9.24 -1.03 14.29
C ASP A 42 -10.66 -0.95 13.70
N GLU A 43 -11.04 0.21 13.17
CA GLU A 43 -12.29 0.41 12.43
C GLU A 43 -12.04 0.65 10.95
N VAL A 44 -12.72 -0.14 10.12
CA VAL A 44 -12.52 -0.21 8.67
C VAL A 44 -13.81 0.14 7.93
N TYR A 45 -13.72 1.02 6.94
CA TYR A 45 -14.83 1.31 6.03
C TYR A 45 -14.99 0.21 4.97
N ASN A 46 -16.24 -0.07 4.60
CA ASN A 46 -16.55 -1.04 3.55
C ASN A 46 -16.02 -0.59 2.19
N ASN A 47 -15.67 -1.55 1.33
CA ASN A 47 -15.20 -1.26 -0.03
C ASN A 47 -16.22 -0.47 -0.86
N SER A 48 -17.52 -0.59 -0.56
CA SER A 48 -18.58 0.20 -1.20
C SER A 48 -18.37 1.71 -1.01
N TYR A 49 -17.95 2.12 0.19
CA TYR A 49 -17.67 3.53 0.48
C TYR A 49 -16.54 4.06 -0.40
N PHE A 50 -15.45 3.30 -0.51
CA PHE A 50 -14.31 3.69 -1.34
C PHE A 50 -14.60 3.56 -2.85
N ALA A 51 -15.42 2.59 -3.26
CA ALA A 51 -15.87 2.45 -4.63
C ALA A 51 -16.64 3.70 -5.09
N ASP A 52 -17.54 4.20 -4.25
CA ASP A 52 -18.31 5.41 -4.52
C ASP A 52 -17.41 6.66 -4.52
N GLU A 53 -16.52 6.80 -3.53
CA GLU A 53 -15.61 7.95 -3.40
C GLU A 53 -14.64 8.09 -4.59
N PHE A 54 -14.09 6.97 -5.07
CA PHE A 54 -13.13 6.97 -6.17
C PHE A 54 -13.79 6.78 -7.56
N GLY A 55 -15.11 6.63 -7.63
CA GLY A 55 -15.84 6.37 -8.87
C GLY A 55 -15.43 5.06 -9.56
N ILE A 56 -15.04 4.04 -8.78
CA ILE A 56 -14.60 2.73 -9.29
C ILE A 56 -15.74 1.73 -9.07
N PRO A 57 -16.08 0.89 -10.07
CA PRO A 57 -17.05 -0.17 -9.87
C PRO A 57 -16.64 -1.09 -8.70
N LEU A 58 -17.54 -1.30 -7.73
CA LEU A 58 -17.26 -2.11 -6.53
C LEU A 58 -16.70 -3.50 -6.87
N THR A 59 -17.21 -4.12 -7.94
CA THR A 59 -16.72 -5.43 -8.42
C THR A 59 -15.25 -5.38 -8.82
N VAL A 60 -14.84 -4.33 -9.54
CA VAL A 60 -13.46 -4.10 -9.95
C VAL A 60 -12.58 -3.86 -8.72
N LEU A 61 -13.03 -3.02 -7.78
CA LEU A 61 -12.27 -2.73 -6.57
C LEU A 61 -12.02 -3.98 -5.72
N ASN A 62 -13.06 -4.79 -5.50
CA ASN A 62 -12.97 -6.04 -4.75
C ASN A 62 -12.03 -7.06 -5.43
N GLN A 63 -12.12 -7.16 -6.76
CA GLN A 63 -11.26 -8.07 -7.52
C GLN A 63 -9.81 -7.61 -7.51
N SER A 64 -9.55 -6.31 -7.64
CA SER A 64 -8.21 -5.72 -7.57
C SER A 64 -7.59 -5.90 -6.19
N GLU A 65 -8.36 -5.71 -5.11
CA GLU A 65 -7.90 -5.97 -3.74
C GLU A 65 -7.51 -7.43 -3.54
N THR A 66 -8.39 -8.35 -3.91
CA THR A 66 -8.11 -9.79 -3.77
C THR A 66 -6.89 -10.21 -4.57
N THR A 67 -6.76 -9.69 -5.80
CA THR A 67 -5.61 -9.95 -6.67
C THR A 67 -4.32 -9.42 -6.04
N PHE A 68 -4.35 -8.21 -5.49
CA PHE A 68 -3.19 -7.60 -4.84
C PHE A 68 -2.70 -8.44 -3.67
N LEU A 69 -3.61 -8.85 -2.76
CA LEU A 69 -3.27 -9.68 -1.61
C LEU A 69 -2.63 -11.01 -2.03
N ARG A 70 -3.12 -11.63 -3.11
CA ARG A 70 -2.49 -12.84 -3.70
C ARG A 70 -1.11 -12.57 -4.27
N ILE A 71 -0.89 -11.42 -4.91
CA ILE A 71 0.43 -11.06 -5.42
C ILE A 71 1.42 -10.98 -4.27
N ILE A 72 1.10 -10.28 -3.19
CA ILE A 72 1.96 -10.16 -2.00
C ILE A 72 1.91 -11.39 -1.07
N ASN A 73 1.29 -12.50 -1.50
CA ASN A 73 1.16 -13.74 -0.73
C ASN A 73 0.57 -13.54 0.68
N TYR A 74 -0.36 -12.61 0.85
CA TYR A 74 -0.94 -12.24 2.14
C TYR A 74 0.09 -11.82 3.20
N SER A 75 1.32 -11.49 2.79
CA SER A 75 2.37 -10.97 3.66
C SER A 75 2.13 -9.47 3.88
N THR A 76 1.16 -9.14 4.74
CA THR A 76 0.88 -7.76 5.14
C THR A 76 1.85 -7.29 6.22
N LEU A 77 1.82 -5.98 6.54
CA LEU A 77 2.77 -5.29 7.43
C LEU A 77 2.66 -5.71 8.90
N ALA A 78 1.87 -6.75 9.20
CA ALA A 78 1.53 -7.22 10.55
C ALA A 78 2.73 -7.70 11.40
N GLN A 79 3.97 -7.63 10.90
CA GLN A 79 5.14 -7.73 11.76
C GLN A 79 5.48 -6.33 12.27
N GLY A 80 4.96 -5.96 13.44
CA GLY A 80 5.16 -4.62 14.04
C GLY A 80 6.63 -4.15 14.11
N ILE A 81 7.60 -5.07 14.03
CA ILE A 81 9.03 -4.77 13.91
C ILE A 81 9.37 -4.09 12.57
N GLU A 82 8.83 -4.55 11.44
CA GLU A 82 9.06 -3.95 10.12
C GLU A 82 8.48 -2.55 10.05
N TYR A 83 7.30 -2.33 10.65
CA TYR A 83 6.71 -1.00 10.78
C TYR A 83 7.58 -0.05 11.60
N ILE A 84 8.06 -0.49 12.77
CA ILE A 84 8.90 0.34 13.65
C ILE A 84 10.22 0.70 12.94
N ASN A 85 10.85 -0.27 12.28
CA ASN A 85 12.09 -0.03 11.54
C ASN A 85 11.89 0.97 10.42
N LEU A 86 10.81 0.84 9.65
CA LEU A 86 10.49 1.79 8.57
C LEU A 86 10.16 3.18 9.12
N PHE A 87 9.37 3.26 10.19
CA PHE A 87 9.05 4.53 10.83
C PHE A 87 10.32 5.24 11.30
N ASN A 88 11.25 4.50 11.91
CA ASN A 88 12.53 5.03 12.35
C ASN A 88 13.38 5.49 11.16
N GLU A 89 13.45 4.73 10.08
CA GLU A 89 14.14 5.15 8.85
C GLU A 89 13.58 6.49 8.34
N ILE A 90 12.26 6.60 8.17
CA ILE A 90 11.64 7.83 7.64
C ILE A 90 11.83 9.02 8.59
N MET A 91 11.77 8.81 9.91
CA MET A 91 11.84 9.87 10.90
C MET A 91 13.27 10.32 11.23
N TYR A 92 14.24 9.42 11.13
CA TYR A 92 15.62 9.67 11.56
C TYR A 92 16.62 9.76 10.39
N ASP A 93 16.21 9.50 9.15
CA ASP A 93 16.98 9.77 7.92
C ASP A 93 16.81 11.24 7.43
N GLN A 94 16.17 12.11 8.22
CA GLN A 94 16.19 13.56 8.00
C GLN A 94 17.58 14.11 8.41
N ASP A 95 18.45 14.28 7.42
CA ASP A 95 19.71 15.04 7.50
C ASP A 95 19.47 16.40 8.22
N PRO A 96 20.36 16.85 9.13
CA PRO A 96 20.20 18.06 9.95
C PRO A 96 20.26 19.41 9.19
N GLU A 97 20.18 19.44 7.87
CA GLU A 97 20.30 20.67 7.06
C GLU A 97 18.98 21.39 6.75
N ILE A 98 17.82 20.85 7.15
CA ILE A 98 16.58 21.64 7.08
C ILE A 98 16.47 22.52 8.33
N ILE A 99 17.14 23.67 8.27
CA ILE A 99 16.89 24.80 9.15
C ILE A 99 15.42 25.19 8.98
N VAL A 100 14.59 24.81 9.95
CA VAL A 100 13.27 25.39 10.14
C VAL A 100 13.49 26.85 10.53
N VAL A 101 13.44 27.74 9.55
CA VAL A 101 13.25 29.18 9.81
C VAL A 101 11.79 29.35 10.24
N VAL A 102 11.58 29.41 11.55
CA VAL A 102 10.40 30.02 12.18
C VAL A 102 10.92 31.08 13.14
#